data_AF-A0A832LTR1-F1
#
_entry.id   AF-A0A832LTR1-F1
#
_cell.length_a   1.000
_cell.length_b   1.000
_cell.length_c   1.000
_cell.angle_alpha   90.00
_cell.angle_beta   90.00
_cell.angle_gamma   90.00
#
_symmetry.space_group_name_H-M   'P 1'
#
loop_
_entity.id
_entity.type
_entity.pdbx_description
1 polymer ?
#
loop_
_entity_poly.entity_id
_entity_poly.type
_entity_poly.pdbx_seq_one_letter_code
_entity_poly.pdbx_strand_id
1 'polypeptide(L)'
;MSNQVLEERFVPKGAIAFFAALVVFYAMLSGTSIGSLFMAGMTPGVIMAIALMLYIAIIAGKRKYPYGPKYSTKQFLSNTLKAIPALLTPVILLIGIYTGIVTPTEAGALAAFYGILI
;
A
#
# COMPACT_ATOMS: atom_id res chain seq x y z
N MET A 1 -31.21 -0.47 -13.12
CA MET A 1 -30.24 0.60 -13.41
C MET A 1 -30.45 1.85 -12.52
N SER A 2 -30.96 1.70 -11.28
CA SER A 2 -31.37 2.85 -10.44
C SER A 2 -30.41 3.20 -9.28
N ASN A 3 -29.47 2.31 -8.94
CA ASN A 3 -28.65 2.45 -7.72
C ASN A 3 -27.18 2.83 -7.98
N GLN A 4 -26.73 2.81 -9.24
CA GLN A 4 -25.35 3.13 -9.61
C GLN A 4 -25.10 4.65 -9.77
N VAL A 5 -26.16 5.42 -10.02
CA VAL A 5 -26.08 6.88 -10.24
C VAL A 5 -25.98 7.66 -8.92
N LEU A 6 -26.41 7.08 -7.80
CA LEU A 6 -26.41 7.73 -6.49
C LEU A 6 -25.04 7.65 -5.79
N GLU A 7 -24.21 6.64 -6.08
CA GLU A 7 -22.86 6.50 -5.51
C GLU A 7 -21.87 7.52 -6.09
N GLU A 8 -22.01 7.90 -7.37
CA GLU A 8 -21.10 8.87 -8.02
C GLU A 8 -21.21 10.31 -7.48
N ARG A 9 -22.25 10.60 -6.67
CA ARG A 9 -22.54 11.94 -6.17
C ARG A 9 -21.93 12.24 -4.80
N PHE A 10 -21.55 11.22 -4.04
CA PHE A 10 -21.08 11.37 -2.65
C PHE A 10 -19.56 11.52 -2.52
N VAL A 11 -18.82 11.08 -3.53
CA VAL A 11 -17.38 11.31 -3.65
C VAL A 11 -17.12 11.77 -5.07
N PRO A 12 -16.78 13.06 -5.30
CA PRO A 12 -16.35 13.49 -6.61
C PRO A 12 -15.16 12.61 -7.01
N LYS A 13 -15.20 11.97 -8.18
CA LYS A 13 -14.08 11.13 -8.65
C LYS A 13 -12.74 11.89 -8.66
N GLY A 14 -12.79 13.21 -8.80
CA GLY A 14 -11.62 14.10 -8.67
C GLY A 14 -11.17 14.41 -7.23
N ALA A 15 -11.98 14.14 -6.20
CA ALA A 15 -11.63 14.45 -4.82
C ALA A 15 -10.47 13.61 -4.30
N ILE A 16 -10.42 12.31 -4.65
CA ILE A 16 -9.31 11.43 -4.26
C ILE A 16 -7.99 11.91 -4.90
N ALA A 17 -8.03 12.24 -6.18
CA ALA A 17 -6.88 12.80 -6.90
C ALA A 17 -6.43 14.15 -6.30
N PHE A 18 -7.38 14.99 -5.90
CA PHE A 18 -7.12 16.25 -5.22
C PHE A 18 -6.40 16.05 -3.88
N PHE A 19 -6.88 15.13 -3.01
CA PHE A 19 -6.22 14.82 -1.74
C PHE A 19 -4.81 14.25 -1.92
N ALA A 20 -4.59 13.41 -2.94
CA ALA A 20 -3.26 12.89 -3.26
C ALA A 20 -2.30 14.00 -3.75
N ALA A 21 -2.79 14.93 -4.56
CA ALA A 21 -2.00 16.05 -5.04
C ALA A 21 -1.56 17.00 -3.91
N LEU A 22 -2.36 17.17 -2.85
CA LEU A 22 -2.00 18.00 -1.70
C LEU A 22 -0.69 17.56 -1.03
N VAL A 23 -0.41 16.25 -0.98
CA VAL A 23 0.84 15.73 -0.39
C VAL A 23 2.05 16.11 -1.26
N VAL A 24 1.89 16.05 -2.58
CA VAL A 24 2.93 16.47 -3.53
C VAL A 24 3.16 17.97 -3.46
N PHE A 25 2.10 18.79 -3.45
CA PHE A 25 2.21 20.23 -3.28
C PHE A 25 2.83 20.61 -1.94
N TYR A 26 2.46 19.91 -0.86
CA TYR A 26 3.08 20.11 0.45
C TYR A 26 4.59 19.83 0.39
N ALA A 27 5.01 18.73 -0.23
CA ALA A 27 6.42 18.41 -0.43
C ALA A 27 7.17 19.54 -1.16
N MET A 28 6.57 20.05 -2.24
CA MET A 28 7.12 21.13 -3.05
C MET A 28 7.22 22.46 -2.29
N LEU A 29 6.17 22.83 -1.55
CA LEU A 29 6.10 24.11 -0.82
C LEU A 29 6.98 24.12 0.43
N SER A 30 7.02 23.00 1.16
CA SER A 30 7.80 22.88 2.40
C SER A 30 9.26 22.46 2.18
N GLY A 31 9.61 22.04 0.96
CA GLY A 31 10.91 21.42 0.66
C GLY A 31 11.11 20.06 1.33
N THR A 32 10.07 19.47 1.91
CA THR A 32 10.13 18.15 2.55
C THR A 32 10.34 17.07 1.48
N SER A 33 11.25 16.13 1.72
CA SER A 33 11.48 15.04 0.79
C SER A 33 10.25 14.14 0.65
N ILE A 34 10.00 13.65 -0.57
CA ILE A 34 8.92 12.70 -0.86
C ILE A 34 9.09 11.43 -0.01
N GLY A 35 10.32 10.99 0.26
CA GLY A 35 10.62 9.86 1.14
C GLY A 35 10.18 10.04 2.56
N SER A 36 10.37 11.24 3.11
CA SER A 36 9.90 11.57 4.46
C SER A 36 8.38 11.47 4.55
N LEU A 37 7.66 11.87 3.49
CA LEU A 37 6.21 11.74 3.41
C LEU A 37 5.76 10.29 3.26
N PHE A 38 6.49 9.48 2.47
CA PHE A 38 6.26 8.04 2.39
C PHE A 38 6.50 7.35 3.74
N MET A 39 7.57 7.70 4.46
CA MET A 39 7.85 7.19 5.79
C MET A 39 6.76 7.61 6.78
N ALA A 40 6.30 8.86 6.72
CA ALA A 40 5.19 9.35 7.54
C ALA A 40 3.88 8.56 7.32
N GLY A 41 3.64 8.03 6.12
CA GLY A 41 2.52 7.12 5.84
C GLY A 41 2.80 5.66 6.20
N MET A 42 4.02 5.17 5.94
CA MET A 42 4.41 3.79 6.23
C MET A 42 4.41 3.50 7.73
N THR A 43 4.90 4.41 8.56
CA THR A 43 4.97 4.24 10.02
C THR A 43 3.60 3.90 10.64
N PRO A 44 2.53 4.72 10.49
CA PRO A 44 1.21 4.36 11.02
C PRO A 44 0.63 3.11 10.35
N GLY A 45 0.91 2.87 9.06
CA GLY A 45 0.49 1.66 8.37
C GLY A 45 1.04 0.37 9.00
N VAL A 46 2.34 0.34 9.30
CA VAL A 46 2.99 -0.80 9.96
C VAL A 46 2.48 -0.97 11.38
N ILE A 47 2.33 0.13 12.12
CA ILE A 47 1.76 0.10 13.48
C ILE A 47 0.36 -0.51 13.46
N MET A 48 -0.51 -0.08 12.54
CA MET A 48 -1.86 -0.61 12.38
C MET A 48 -1.87 -2.08 11.96
N ALA A 49 -1.00 -2.47 11.04
CA ALA A 49 -0.88 -3.86 10.61
C ALA A 49 -0.53 -4.78 11.79
N ILE A 50 0.45 -4.39 12.62
CA ILE A 50 0.85 -5.13 13.82
C ILE A 50 -0.28 -5.15 14.85
N ALA A 51 -0.91 -4.00 15.11
CA ALA A 51 -2.01 -3.89 16.05
C ALA A 51 -3.18 -4.81 15.67
N LEU A 52 -3.55 -4.85 14.38
CA LEU A 52 -4.59 -5.73 13.86
C LEU A 52 -4.18 -7.21 13.94
N MET A 53 -2.95 -7.55 13.58
CA MET A 53 -2.44 -8.93 13.72
C MET A 53 -2.54 -9.42 15.17
N LEU A 54 -2.11 -8.60 16.13
CA LEU A 54 -2.20 -8.91 17.56
C LEU A 54 -3.65 -9.03 18.03
N TYR A 55 -4.49 -8.07 17.65
CA TYR A 55 -5.91 -8.09 17.99
C TYR A 55 -6.61 -9.35 17.49
N ILE A 56 -6.37 -9.73 16.23
CA ILE A 56 -6.92 -10.95 15.62
C ILE A 56 -6.41 -12.19 16.36
N ALA A 57 -5.11 -12.27 16.67
CA ALA A 57 -4.54 -13.40 17.39
C ALA A 57 -5.18 -13.59 18.78
N ILE A 58 -5.39 -12.49 19.52
CA ILE A 58 -6.04 -12.51 20.84
C ILE A 58 -7.51 -12.91 20.72
N ILE A 59 -8.26 -12.27 19.81
CA ILE A 59 -9.71 -12.51 19.72
C ILE A 59 -10.04 -13.89 19.17
N ALA A 60 -9.21 -14.42 18.26
CA ALA A 60 -9.37 -15.77 17.73
C ALA A 60 -9.19 -16.83 18.82
N GLY A 61 -8.22 -16.66 19.71
CA GLY A 61 -8.05 -17.52 20.88
C GLY A 61 -9.20 -17.39 21.88
N LYS A 62 -9.64 -16.15 22.19
CA LYS A 62 -10.75 -15.89 23.13
C LYS A 62 -12.10 -16.45 22.64
N ARG A 63 -12.38 -16.32 21.34
CA ARG A 63 -13.65 -16.77 20.73
C ARG A 63 -13.61 -18.19 20.17
N LYS A 64 -12.47 -18.89 20.30
CA LYS A 64 -12.26 -20.27 19.83
C LYS A 64 -12.66 -20.44 18.35
N TYR A 65 -12.16 -19.56 17.48
CA TYR A 65 -12.40 -19.72 16.04
C TYR A 65 -11.80 -21.04 15.52
N PRO A 66 -12.46 -21.71 14.55
CA PRO A 66 -11.94 -22.94 13.96
C PRO A 66 -10.60 -22.68 13.28
N TYR A 67 -9.63 -23.56 13.54
CA TYR A 67 -8.31 -23.48 12.91
C TYR A 67 -8.38 -23.97 11.46
N GLY A 68 -7.72 -23.25 10.56
CA GLY A 68 -7.43 -23.74 9.21
C GLY A 68 -6.41 -24.89 9.22
N PRO A 69 -6.12 -25.48 8.05
CA PRO A 69 -5.08 -26.50 7.92
C PRO A 69 -3.73 -25.99 8.46
N LYS A 70 -3.01 -26.85 9.18
CA LYS A 70 -1.70 -26.50 9.75
C LYS A 70 -0.70 -26.24 8.63
N TYR A 71 -0.15 -25.03 8.58
CA TYR A 71 0.95 -24.70 7.68
C TYR A 71 2.27 -25.23 8.26
N SER A 72 3.07 -25.90 7.41
CA SER A 72 4.45 -26.21 7.78
C SER A 72 5.33 -24.96 7.65
N THR A 73 6.42 -24.88 8.42
CA THR A 73 7.38 -23.77 8.33
C THR A 73 7.91 -23.58 6.91
N LYS A 74 8.04 -24.68 6.15
CA LYS A 74 8.43 -24.66 4.73
C LYS A 74 7.37 -24.00 3.84
N GLN A 75 6.09 -24.26 4.08
CA GLN A 75 4.98 -23.62 3.35
C GLN A 75 4.86 -22.14 3.71
N PHE A 76 5.03 -21.79 4.99
CA PHE A 76 5.05 -20.40 5.44
C PHE A 76 6.15 -19.62 4.69
N LEU A 77 7.39 -20.10 4.71
CA LEU A 77 8.50 -19.44 4.05
C LEU A 77 8.30 -19.35 2.53
N SER A 78 7.82 -20.43 1.90
CA SER A 78 7.52 -20.42 0.46
C SER A 78 6.46 -19.36 0.11
N ASN A 79 5.40 -19.23 0.91
CA ASN A 79 4.35 -18.25 0.68
C ASN A 79 4.84 -16.81 0.93
N THR A 80 5.70 -16.60 1.93
CA THR A 80 6.35 -15.30 2.16
C THR A 80 7.23 -14.91 0.98
N LEU A 81 8.03 -15.84 0.45
CA LEU A 81 8.89 -15.57 -0.72
C LEU A 81 8.07 -15.25 -1.97
N LYS A 82 6.89 -15.87 -2.14
CA LYS A 82 5.96 -15.53 -3.23
C LYS A 82 5.41 -14.10 -3.15
N ALA A 83 5.40 -13.49 -1.96
CA ALA A 83 4.95 -12.10 -1.80
C ALA A 83 6.06 -11.07 -2.11
N ILE A 84 7.33 -11.49 -2.22
CA ILE A 84 8.46 -10.58 -2.46
C ILE A 84 8.26 -9.72 -3.73
N PRO A 85 7.85 -10.27 -4.89
CA PRO A 85 7.63 -9.44 -6.08
C PRO A 85 6.65 -8.30 -5.82
N ALA A 86 5.54 -8.53 -5.12
CA ALA A 86 4.61 -7.48 -4.77
C ALA A 86 5.20 -6.39 -3.87
N LEU A 87 6.12 -6.74 -2.96
CA LEU A 87 6.84 -5.77 -2.13
C LEU A 87 7.91 -4.97 -2.89
N LEU A 88 8.35 -5.42 -4.07
CA LEU A 88 9.32 -4.69 -4.89
C LEU A 88 8.70 -3.47 -5.59
N THR A 89 7.38 -3.42 -5.78
CA THR A 89 6.69 -2.30 -6.42
C THR A 89 7.06 -0.92 -5.82
N PRO A 90 6.94 -0.68 -4.49
CA PRO A 90 7.39 0.59 -3.90
C PRO A 90 8.91 0.80 -4.02
N VAL A 91 9.71 -0.27 -4.03
CA VAL A 91 11.17 -0.18 -4.18
C VAL A 91 11.55 0.31 -5.58
N ILE A 92 10.94 -0.25 -6.62
CA ILE A 92 11.11 0.17 -8.02
C ILE A 92 10.74 1.64 -8.18
N LEU A 93 9.60 2.04 -7.61
CA LEU A 93 9.13 3.42 -7.62
C LEU A 93 10.13 4.36 -6.96
N LEU A 94 10.58 4.06 -5.74
CA LEU A 94 11.49 4.93 -4.98
C LEU A 94 12.87 5.01 -5.64
N ILE A 95 13.44 3.88 -6.07
CA ILE A 95 14.75 3.85 -6.75
C ILE A 95 14.68 4.66 -8.04
N GLY A 96 13.65 4.47 -8.86
CA GLY A 96 13.50 5.21 -10.12
C GLY A 96 13.49 6.73 -9.92
N ILE A 97 12.79 7.20 -8.87
CA ILE A 97 12.71 8.62 -8.54
C ILE A 97 14.03 9.14 -7.95
N TYR A 98 14.63 8.45 -6.97
CA TYR A 98 15.84 8.95 -6.29
C TYR A 98 17.10 8.91 -7.14
N THR A 99 17.20 7.93 -8.03
CA THR A 99 18.34 7.84 -8.96
C THR A 99 18.23 8.82 -10.13
N GLY A 100 17.06 9.45 -10.31
CA GLY A 100 16.79 10.38 -11.41
C GLY A 100 16.67 9.69 -12.77
N ILE A 101 16.56 8.36 -12.80
CA ILE A 101 16.36 7.60 -14.05
C ILE A 101 14.98 7.90 -14.64
N VAL A 102 13.96 8.08 -13.79
CA VAL A 102 12.58 8.38 -14.21
C VAL A 102 11.96 9.47 -13.35
N THR A 103 11.04 10.23 -13.96
CA THR A 103 10.22 11.21 -13.25
C THR A 103 9.15 10.51 -12.39
N PRO A 104 8.55 11.19 -11.38
CA PRO A 104 7.49 10.59 -10.55
C PRO A 104 6.31 10.04 -11.35
N THR A 105 5.96 10.68 -12.47
CA THR A 105 4.89 10.24 -13.37
C THR A 105 5.23 8.97 -14.13
N GLU A 106 6.47 8.84 -14.63
CA GLU A 106 6.97 7.64 -15.30
C GLU A 106 7.18 6.49 -14.31
N ALA A 107 7.67 6.78 -13.10
CA ALA A 107 7.79 5.80 -12.03
C ALA A 107 6.44 5.18 -11.67
N GLY A 108 5.37 5.98 -11.65
CA GLY A 108 4.00 5.49 -11.45
C GLY A 108 3.54 4.54 -12.57
N ALA A 109 3.83 4.89 -13.83
CA ALA A 109 3.52 4.02 -14.97
C ALA A 109 4.30 2.69 -14.93
N LEU A 110 5.59 2.73 -14.58
CA LEU A 110 6.43 1.54 -14.43
C LEU A 110 5.96 0.64 -13.28
N ALA A 111 5.60 1.23 -12.13
CA ALA A 111 5.06 0.49 -11.00
C ALA A 111 3.73 -0.21 -11.36
N ALA A 112 2.85 0.47 -12.09
CA ALA A 112 1.60 -0.11 -12.58
C ALA A 112 1.85 -1.26 -13.57
N PHE A 113 2.78 -1.07 -14.51
CA PHE A 113 3.16 -2.12 -15.47
C PHE A 113 3.77 -3.33 -14.77
N TYR A 114 4.69 -3.11 -13.81
CA TYR A 114 5.26 -4.18 -13.00
C TYR A 114 4.18 -4.93 -12.22
N GLY A 115 3.20 -4.23 -11.66
CA GLY A 115 2.06 -4.83 -10.95
C GLY A 115 1.17 -5.74 -11.83
N ILE A 116 1.15 -5.53 -13.15
CA ILE A 116 0.43 -6.41 -14.10
C ILE A 116 1.23 -7.70 -14.38
N LEU A 117 2.57 -7.64 -14.27
CA LEU A 117 3.45 -8.76 -14.61
C LEU A 117 3.62 -9.79 -13.49
N ILE A 118 3.42 -9.38 -12.24
CA ILE A 118 3.61 -10.23 -11.04
C ILE A 118 2.32 -10.93 -10.61
#